data_AF-A0A661WQ54-F1
#
_entry.id   AF-A0A661WQ54-F1
#
_cell.length_a   1.000
_cell.length_b   1.000
_cell.length_c   1.000
_cell.angle_alpha   90.00
_cell.angle_beta   90.00
_cell.angle_gamma   90.00
#
_symmetry.space_group_name_H-M   'P 1'
#
loop_
_entity.id
_entity.type
_entity.pdbx_description
1 polymer ?
#
loop_
_entity_poly.entity_id
_entity_poly.type
_entity_poly.pdbx_seq_one_letter_code
_entity_poly.pdbx_strand_id
1 'polypeptide(L)' 'LGLMMGIEFTDPQLGPLFTKAAFEAGFFSVYAANDTRVAQFLPPLIIEDAMAVELLERVDAALTLMTKMLQQRGQQ' A
#
# COMPACT_ATOMS: atom_id res chain seq x y z
N LEU A 1 -13.01 16.98 -2.81
CA LEU A 1 -11.88 16.02 -2.69
C LEU A 1 -11.50 15.91 -1.21
N GLY A 2 -10.94 14.77 -0.79
CA GLY A 2 -10.55 14.49 0.59
C GLY A 2 -9.60 13.30 0.67
N LEU A 3 -9.32 12.80 1.87
CA LEU A 3 -8.34 11.72 2.11
C LEU A 3 -8.92 10.30 1.97
N MET A 4 -10.11 10.16 1.40
CA MET A 4 -10.64 8.86 1.01
C MET A 4 -10.05 8.46 -0.34
N MET A 5 -8.89 7.81 -0.32
CA MET A 5 -8.11 7.47 -1.51
C MET A 5 -7.83 5.96 -1.60
N GLY A 6 -7.42 5.52 -2.79
CA GLY A 6 -6.98 4.15 -3.03
C GLY A 6 -5.87 4.08 -4.07
N ILE A 7 -5.01 3.07 -3.94
CA ILE A 7 -3.96 2.74 -4.90
C ILE A 7 -4.46 1.55 -5.72
N GLU A 8 -4.72 1.76 -7.00
CA GLU A 8 -5.18 0.71 -7.92
C GLU A 8 -3.99 0.02 -8.60
N PHE A 9 -3.96 -1.31 -8.51
CA PHE A 9 -2.97 -2.16 -9.16
C PHE A 9 -3.53 -2.84 -10.41
N THR A 10 -2.62 -3.30 -11.28
CA THR A 10 -2.98 -3.94 -12.55
C THR A 10 -3.54 -5.37 -12.39
N ASP A 11 -3.31 -6.03 -11.25
CA ASP A 11 -3.69 -7.42 -11.00
C ASP A 11 -4.32 -7.59 -9.59
N PRO A 12 -5.43 -8.36 -9.46
CA PRO A 12 -6.12 -8.57 -8.18
C PRO A 12 -5.29 -9.17 -7.05
N GLN A 13 -4.19 -9.86 -7.36
CA GLN A 13 -3.27 -10.45 -6.39
C GLN A 13 -2.33 -9.41 -5.75
N LEU A 14 -2.20 -8.24 -6.39
CA LEU A 14 -1.27 -7.20 -5.95
C LEU A 14 -1.79 -6.39 -4.76
N GLY A 15 -3.11 -6.18 -4.61
CA GLY A 15 -3.63 -5.48 -3.43
C GLY A 15 -3.37 -6.20 -2.11
N PRO A 16 -3.62 -7.53 -2.01
CA PRO A 16 -3.21 -8.31 -0.83
C PRO A 16 -1.69 -8.35 -0.63
N LEU A 17 -0.90 -8.39 -1.71
CA LEU A 17 0.55 -8.35 -1.60
C LEU A 17 1.05 -7.00 -1.08
N PHE A 18 0.46 -5.91 -1.57
CA PHE A 18 0.74 -4.56 -1.07
C PHE A 18 0.34 -4.40 0.39
N THR A 19 -0.78 -4.98 0.83
CA THR A 19 -1.19 -4.97 2.25
C THR A 19 -0.09 -5.55 3.15
N LYS A 20 0.51 -6.68 2.73
CA LYS A 20 1.65 -7.26 3.44
C LYS A 20 2.88 -6.34 3.41
N ALA A 21 3.23 -5.82 2.23
CA ALA A 21 4.40 -4.95 2.07
C ALA A 21 4.28 -3.63 2.84
N ALA A 22 3.09 -3.04 2.88
CA ALA A 22 2.77 -1.84 3.67
C ALA A 22 2.98 -2.09 5.17
N PHE A 23 2.48 -3.23 5.67
CA PHE A 23 2.67 -3.62 7.06
C PHE A 23 4.17 -3.77 7.40
N GLU A 24 4.96 -4.39 6.52
CA GLU A 24 6.42 -4.51 6.68
C GLU A 24 7.15 -3.16 6.57
N ALA A 25 6.64 -2.22 5.75
CA ALA A 25 7.11 -0.84 5.66
C ALA A 25 6.64 0.05 6.83
N GLY A 26 5.89 -0.51 7.78
CA GLY A 26 5.50 0.14 9.02
C GLY A 26 4.28 1.05 8.92
N PHE A 27 3.38 0.81 7.97
CA PHE A 27 2.06 1.47 7.95
C PHE A 27 0.94 0.49 7.61
N PHE A 28 -0.28 0.87 7.96
CA PHE A 28 -1.45 0.04 7.74
C PHE A 28 -2.20 0.51 6.48
N SER A 29 -2.32 -0.39 5.52
CA SER A 29 -3.17 -0.24 4.34
C SER A 29 -3.74 -1.60 3.99
N VAL A 30 -5.05 -1.68 3.79
CA VAL A 30 -5.76 -2.92 3.49
C VAL A 30 -6.41 -2.83 2.12
N TYR A 31 -6.42 -3.94 1.37
CA TYR A 31 -7.15 -4.00 0.12
C TYR A 31 -8.67 -3.86 0.33
N ALA A 32 -9.36 -3.33 -0.67
CA ALA A 32 -10.80 -3.22 -0.68
C ALA A 32 -11.42 -4.58 -1.00
N ALA A 33 -12.35 -5.06 -0.16
CA ALA A 33 -12.94 -6.39 -0.34
C ALA A 33 -13.78 -6.50 -1.62
N ASN A 34 -14.34 -5.38 -2.09
CA ASN A 34 -15.13 -5.30 -3.32
C ASN A 34 -14.28 -5.23 -4.60
N ASP A 35 -13.02 -4.80 -4.52
CA ASP A 35 -12.04 -4.87 -5.61
C ASP A 35 -10.64 -5.03 -5.04
N THR A 36 -10.11 -6.26 -5.07
CA THR A 36 -8.81 -6.58 -4.47
C THR A 36 -7.63 -5.99 -5.25
N ARG A 37 -7.87 -5.33 -6.39
CA ARG A 37 -6.85 -4.50 -7.06
C ARG A 37 -6.62 -3.18 -6.34
N VAL A 38 -7.52 -2.74 -5.48
CA VAL A 38 -7.44 -1.44 -4.81
C VAL A 38 -6.97 -1.61 -3.37
N ALA A 39 -5.85 -0.99 -3.00
CA ALA A 39 -5.43 -0.81 -1.61
C ALA A 39 -5.97 0.51 -1.05
N GLN A 40 -6.64 0.46 0.09
CA GLN A 40 -7.19 1.63 0.77
C GLN A 40 -6.06 2.48 1.35
N PHE A 41 -6.03 3.76 1.00
CA PHE A 41 -5.08 4.73 1.52
C PHE A 41 -5.86 5.85 2.21
N LEU A 42 -6.18 5.61 3.48
CA LEU A 42 -7.10 6.41 4.29
C LEU A 42 -6.38 6.99 5.51
N PRO A 43 -5.42 7.92 5.33
CA PRO A 43 -4.80 8.59 6.46
C PRO A 43 -5.86 9.35 7.27
N PRO A 44 -5.66 9.49 8.59
CA PRO A 44 -6.61 10.23 9.42
C PRO A 44 -6.68 11.70 8.98
N LEU A 45 -7.87 12.31 9.06
CA LEU A 45 -8.08 13.73 8.70
C LEU A 45 -7.29 14.70 9.60
N ILE A 46 -6.81 14.21 10.73
CA ILE A 46 -5.99 14.94 11.70
C ILE A 46 -4.49 14.67 11.53
N ILE A 47 -4.06 14.04 10.43
CA ILE A 47 -2.64 13.80 10.15
C ILE A 47 -1.87 15.12 10.07
N GLU A 48 -0.69 15.16 10.67
CA GLU A 48 0.23 16.30 10.55
C GLU A 48 0.99 16.23 9.22
N ASP A 49 1.32 17.39 8.65
CA ASP A 49 2.02 17.48 7.36
C ASP A 49 3.33 16.68 7.33
N ALA A 50 4.11 16.71 8.41
CA ALA A 50 5.36 15.95 8.52
C ALA A 50 5.12 14.43 8.47
N MET A 51 4.08 13.95 9.15
CA MET A 51 3.70 12.54 9.14
C MET A 51 3.12 12.13 7.78
N ALA A 52 2.42 13.02 7.09
CA ALA A 52 1.94 12.77 5.73
C ALA A 52 3.10 12.58 4.74
N VAL A 53 4.16 13.39 4.86
CA VAL A 53 5.40 13.22 4.06
C VAL A 53 6.08 11.90 4.39
N GLU A 54 6.25 11.57 5.68
CA GLU A 54 6.84 10.28 6.10
C GLU A 54 6.01 9.09 5.59
N LEU A 55 4.69 9.18 5.60
CA LEU A 55 3.81 8.15 5.08
C LEU A 55 4.03 7.91 3.57
N LEU A 56 4.30 8.96 2.79
CA LEU A 56 4.64 8.81 1.37
C LEU A 56 5.98 8.08 1.17
N GLU A 57 6.99 8.39 1.98
CA GLU A 57 8.27 7.68 1.95
C GLU A 57 8.09 6.18 2.29
N ARG A 58 7.20 5.88 3.25
CA ARG A 58 6.85 4.49 3.59
C ARG A 58 6.08 3.79 2.47
N VAL A 59 5.24 4.49 1.72
CA VAL A 59 4.58 3.95 0.51
C VAL A 59 5.62 3.56 -0.54
N ASP A 60 6.64 4.40 -0.79
CA ASP A 60 7.73 4.07 -1.72
C ASP A 60 8.53 2.84 -1.25
N ALA A 61 8.79 2.74 0.06
CA ALA A 61 9.43 1.57 0.65
C ALA A 61 8.58 0.30 0.46
N ALA A 62 7.26 0.39 0.67
CA ALA A 62 6.34 -0.73 0.46
C ALA A 62 6.30 -1.19 -1.00
N LEU A 63 6.29 -0.27 -1.96
CA LEU A 63 6.35 -0.61 -3.39
C LEU A 63 7.66 -1.34 -3.73
N THR A 64 8.79 -0.86 -3.18
CA THR A 64 10.10 -1.52 -3.34
C THR A 64 10.11 -2.93 -2.74
N LEU A 65 9.56 -3.11 -1.54
CA LEU A 65 9.43 -4.43 -0.91
C LEU A 65 8.52 -5.35 -1.73
N MET A 66 7.39 -4.84 -2.23
CA MET A 66 6.47 -5.59 -3.07
C MET A 66 7.17 -6.10 -4.35
N THR A 67 7.97 -5.27 -5.02
CA THR A 67 8.76 -5.70 -6.18
C THR A 67 9.72 -6.84 -5.83
N LYS A 68 10.40 -6.78 -4.68
CA LYS A 68 11.27 -7.88 -4.21
C LYS A 68 10.48 -9.16 -3.93
N MET A 69 9.31 -9.05 -3.31
CA MET A 69 8.42 -10.20 -3.06
C MET A 69 7.95 -10.87 -4.36
N LEU A 70 7.63 -10.08 -5.39
CA LEU A 70 7.25 -10.60 -6.70
C LEU A 70 8.39 -11.37 -7.38
N GLN A 71 9.62 -10.86 -7.29
CA GLN A 71 10.81 -11.54 -7.82
C GLN A 71 11.06 -12.88 -7.14
N GLN A 72 10.84 -12.97 -5.82
CA GLN A 72 10.99 -14.22 -5.06
C GLN A 72 9.93 -15.26 -5.41
N ARG A 73 8.70 -14.82 -5.74
CA ARG A 73 7.61 -15.72 -6.17
C ARG A 73 7.83 -16.31 -7.56
N GLY A 74 8.53 -15.62 -8.46
CA GLY A 74 8.86 -16.13 -9.80
C GLY A 74 10.00 -17.16 -9.82
N GLN A 75 10.64 -17.44 -8.68
CA GLN A 75 11.74 -18.39 -8.53
C GLN A 75 11.30 -19.73 -7.88
N GLN A 76 10.00 -19.94 -7.68
CA GLN A 76 9.38 -21.19 -7.23
C GLN A 76 8.49 -21.77 -8.32
#